data_AF-A0A1B7VWK2-F1
#
_entry.id   AF-A0A1B7VWK2-F1
#
_cell.length_a   1.000
_cell.length_b   1.000
_cell.length_c   1.000
_cell.angle_alpha   90.00
_cell.angle_beta   90.00
_cell.angle_gamma   90.00
#
_symmetry.space_group_name_H-M   'P 1'
#
loop_
_entity.id
_entity.type
_entity.pdbx_description
1 polymer ?
#
loop_
_entity_poly.entity_id
_entity_poly.type
_entity_poly.pdbx_seq_one_letter_code
_entity_poly.pdbx_strand_id
1 'polypeptide(L)'
;MDVYVETNFVLELALLQEQQESCQKLLDLAEAGRINLILPAFSLTEPYETLIRREKNRRNLSQDLHKELSQLGRSLPYQQQVHTYQEITEFLVNSGREEKQRFQIVVEKLLVVSKVIPLTVEILIAAMGYQSDLDFTPQDAIVYASVVEHLNKSGEQRCCFINRNSKDFDNPDIQEALDKYNCRILFKFDAGFGYIKNQIGIV
;
A
#
# COMPACT_ATOMS: atom_id res chain seq x y z
N MET A 1 20.00 7.11 -4.30
CA MET A 1 19.20 7.40 -3.10
C MET A 1 18.20 6.27 -2.93
N ASP A 2 18.12 5.74 -1.73
CA ASP A 2 17.21 4.65 -1.37
C ASP A 2 15.87 5.22 -0.89
N VAL A 3 14.77 4.66 -1.40
CA VAL A 3 13.41 5.11 -1.10
C VAL A 3 12.60 3.89 -0.66
N TYR A 4 12.36 3.80 0.64
CA TYR A 4 11.56 2.74 1.24
C TYR A 4 10.08 3.10 1.15
N VAL A 5 9.25 2.14 0.76
CA VAL A 5 7.79 2.30 0.69
C VAL A 5 7.07 1.12 1.32
N GLU A 6 5.90 1.37 1.89
CA GLU A 6 5.08 0.37 2.57
C GLU A 6 3.90 -0.15 1.72
N THR A 7 3.07 -1.01 2.32
CA THR A 7 1.83 -1.59 1.77
C THR A 7 0.92 -0.57 1.07
N ASN A 8 0.74 0.62 1.67
CA ASN A 8 -0.11 1.66 1.09
C ASN A 8 0.37 2.13 -0.29
N PHE A 9 1.66 2.09 -0.59
CA PHE A 9 2.17 2.45 -1.92
C PHE A 9 1.61 1.54 -3.02
N VAL A 10 1.55 0.24 -2.74
CA VAL A 10 1.01 -0.78 -3.64
C VAL A 10 -0.50 -0.59 -3.80
N LEU A 11 -1.19 -0.31 -2.70
CA LEU A 11 -2.64 -0.06 -2.71
C LEU A 11 -3.01 1.20 -3.48
N GLU A 12 -2.28 2.30 -3.32
CA GLU A 12 -2.52 3.56 -4.03
C GLU A 12 -2.47 3.37 -5.56
N LEU A 13 -1.45 2.63 -6.04
CA LEU A 13 -1.28 2.31 -7.46
C LEU A 13 -2.39 1.38 -7.96
N ALA A 14 -2.71 0.32 -7.22
CA ALA A 14 -3.66 -0.70 -7.66
C ALA A 14 -5.12 -0.19 -7.64
N LEU A 15 -5.45 0.62 -6.65
CA LEU A 15 -6.81 1.11 -6.41
C LEU A 15 -7.07 2.50 -6.99
N LEU A 16 -6.06 3.13 -7.59
CA LEU A 16 -6.14 4.47 -8.17
C LEU A 16 -6.64 5.50 -7.14
N GLN A 17 -6.01 5.50 -5.96
CA GLN A 17 -6.39 6.38 -4.85
C GLN A 17 -5.77 7.77 -4.98
N GLU A 18 -6.06 8.63 -4.00
CA GLU A 18 -5.76 10.07 -4.00
C GLU A 18 -4.29 10.41 -4.30
N GLN A 19 -3.33 9.59 -3.84
CA GLN A 19 -1.91 9.85 -4.03
C GLN A 19 -1.29 9.03 -5.17
N GLN A 20 -2.11 8.36 -5.98
CA GLN A 20 -1.65 7.52 -7.09
C GLN A 20 -0.70 8.25 -8.04
N GLU A 21 -0.95 9.52 -8.36
CA GLU A 21 -0.09 10.29 -9.25
C GLU A 21 1.34 10.44 -8.68
N SER A 22 1.45 10.67 -7.37
CA SER A 22 2.75 10.76 -6.70
C SER A 22 3.44 9.40 -6.65
N CYS A 23 2.70 8.33 -6.38
CA CYS A 23 3.23 6.97 -6.43
C CYS A 23 3.75 6.61 -7.82
N GLN A 24 3.01 7.01 -8.88
CA GLN A 24 3.43 6.78 -10.26
C GLN A 24 4.72 7.51 -10.58
N LYS A 25 4.84 8.78 -10.19
CA LYS A 25 6.08 9.56 -10.40
C LYS A 25 7.28 8.95 -9.69
N LEU A 26 7.09 8.38 -8.49
CA LEU A 26 8.15 7.65 -7.78
C LEU A 26 8.55 6.38 -8.53
N LEU A 27 7.58 5.65 -9.06
CA LEU A 27 7.83 4.47 -9.88
C LEU A 27 8.59 4.82 -11.16
N ASP A 28 8.20 5.89 -11.85
CA ASP A 28 8.86 6.35 -13.08
C ASP A 28 10.33 6.77 -12.81
N LEU A 29 10.60 7.41 -11.66
CA LEU A 29 11.96 7.72 -11.24
C LEU A 29 12.79 6.45 -10.98
N ALA A 30 12.18 5.42 -10.41
CA ALA A 30 12.84 4.14 -10.17
C ALA A 30 13.12 3.41 -11.49
N GLU A 31 12.16 3.39 -12.43
CA GLU A 31 12.33 2.84 -13.77
C GLU A 31 13.46 3.52 -14.55
N ALA A 32 13.58 4.85 -14.40
CA ALA A 32 14.66 5.63 -14.99
C ALA A 32 16.01 5.48 -14.27
N GLY A 33 16.10 4.63 -13.24
CA GLY A 33 17.32 4.42 -12.44
C GLY A 33 17.76 5.64 -11.62
N ARG A 34 16.86 6.60 -11.39
CA ARG A 34 17.16 7.84 -10.64
C ARG A 34 17.11 7.63 -9.13
N ILE A 35 16.32 6.66 -8.68
CA ILE A 35 16.22 6.23 -7.28
C ILE A 35 16.22 4.71 -7.19
N ASN A 36 16.57 4.18 -6.03
CA ASN A 36 16.36 2.77 -5.71
C ASN A 36 15.05 2.66 -4.92
N LEU A 37 13.99 2.18 -5.54
CA LEU A 37 12.74 1.86 -4.84
C LEU A 37 12.93 0.55 -4.08
N ILE A 38 12.67 0.56 -2.77
CA ILE A 38 12.87 -0.59 -1.88
C ILE A 38 11.57 -0.84 -1.10
N LEU A 39 11.20 -2.11 -0.97
CA LEU A 39 9.96 -2.48 -0.30
C LEU A 39 10.08 -3.83 0.42
N PRO A 40 9.52 -3.96 1.63
CA PRO A 40 9.40 -5.25 2.30
C PRO A 40 8.57 -6.23 1.45
N ALA A 41 8.98 -7.50 1.38
CA ALA A 41 8.21 -8.55 0.72
C ALA A 41 6.78 -8.65 1.30
N PHE A 42 6.64 -8.41 2.61
CA PHE A 42 5.36 -8.39 3.30
C PHE A 42 4.39 -7.33 2.73
N SER A 43 4.91 -6.17 2.32
CA SER A 43 4.12 -5.10 1.70
C SER A 43 3.51 -5.47 0.34
N LEU A 44 4.02 -6.52 -0.32
CA LEU A 44 3.47 -7.06 -1.56
C LEU A 44 2.41 -8.15 -1.32
N THR A 45 2.44 -8.80 -0.15
CA THR A 45 1.52 -9.91 0.17
C THR A 45 0.33 -9.45 1.01
N GLU A 46 0.53 -8.53 1.96
CA GLU A 46 -0.52 -7.96 2.80
C GLU A 46 -1.73 -7.39 2.01
N PRO A 47 -1.54 -6.68 0.87
CA PRO A 47 -2.67 -6.18 0.09
C PRO A 47 -3.62 -7.26 -0.42
N TYR A 48 -3.15 -8.50 -0.63
CA TYR A 48 -4.03 -9.59 -1.07
C TYR A 48 -5.14 -9.86 -0.06
N GLU A 49 -4.84 -9.83 1.24
CA GLU A 49 -5.86 -10.03 2.28
C GLU A 49 -6.91 -8.92 2.22
N THR A 50 -6.44 -7.66 2.08
CA THR A 50 -7.33 -6.50 1.95
C THR A 50 -8.23 -6.62 0.72
N LEU A 51 -7.70 -7.01 -0.42
CA LEU A 51 -8.46 -7.20 -1.67
C LEU A 51 -9.44 -8.36 -1.56
N ILE A 52 -9.03 -9.50 -1.02
CA ILE A 52 -9.89 -10.68 -0.80
C ILE A 52 -11.05 -10.31 0.13
N ARG A 53 -10.77 -9.60 1.22
CA ARG A 53 -11.80 -9.13 2.17
C ARG A 53 -12.80 -8.18 1.50
N ARG A 54 -12.31 -7.22 0.69
CA ARG A 54 -13.17 -6.29 -0.05
C ARG A 54 -14.02 -7.01 -1.10
N GLU A 55 -13.45 -7.93 -1.87
CA GLU A 55 -14.17 -8.74 -2.86
C GLU A 55 -15.31 -9.53 -2.20
N LYS A 56 -15.02 -10.21 -1.08
CA LYS A 56 -16.01 -10.95 -0.31
C LYS A 56 -17.14 -10.05 0.19
N ASN A 57 -16.80 -8.90 0.77
CA ASN A 57 -17.79 -7.95 1.28
C ASN A 57 -18.69 -7.40 0.16
N ARG A 58 -18.11 -7.03 -0.99
CA ARG A 58 -18.88 -6.54 -2.16
C ARG A 58 -19.76 -7.63 -2.75
N ARG A 59 -19.28 -8.87 -2.82
CA ARG A 59 -20.07 -10.01 -3.30
C ARG A 59 -21.27 -10.29 -2.40
N ASN A 60 -21.07 -10.31 -1.09
CA ASN A 60 -22.16 -10.50 -0.13
C ASN A 60 -23.20 -9.38 -0.25
N LEU A 61 -22.76 -8.11 -0.27
CA LEU A 61 -23.64 -6.97 -0.45
C LEU A 61 -24.42 -7.04 -1.77
N SER A 62 -23.76 -7.40 -2.87
CA SER A 62 -24.39 -7.56 -4.18
C SER A 62 -25.46 -8.66 -4.16
N GLN A 63 -25.20 -9.79 -3.50
CA GLN A 63 -26.17 -10.88 -3.33
C GLN A 63 -27.38 -10.46 -2.50
N ASP A 64 -27.16 -9.77 -1.38
CA ASP A 64 -28.23 -9.29 -0.51
C ASP A 64 -29.11 -8.26 -1.23
N LEU A 65 -28.50 -7.30 -1.92
CA LEU A 65 -29.21 -6.32 -2.75
C LEU A 65 -30.02 -7.00 -3.86
N HIS A 66 -29.43 -7.96 -4.57
CA HIS A 66 -30.11 -8.67 -5.64
C HIS A 66 -31.36 -9.42 -5.14
N LYS A 67 -31.26 -10.02 -3.95
CA LYS A 67 -32.39 -10.72 -3.30
C LYS A 67 -33.53 -9.76 -2.98
N GLU A 68 -33.25 -8.60 -2.37
CA GLU A 68 -34.26 -7.59 -2.04
C GLU A 68 -34.91 -6.99 -3.30
N LEU A 69 -34.09 -6.65 -4.30
CA LEU A 69 -34.58 -6.12 -5.58
C LEU A 69 -35.46 -7.11 -6.33
N SER A 70 -35.13 -8.40 -6.28
CA SER A 70 -35.96 -9.47 -6.87
C SER A 70 -37.32 -9.58 -6.19
N GLN A 71 -37.40 -9.38 -4.87
CA GLN A 71 -38.68 -9.36 -4.15
C GLN A 71 -39.51 -8.13 -4.51
N LEU A 72 -38.89 -6.94 -4.54
CA LEU A 72 -39.56 -5.70 -4.90
C LEU A 72 -40.08 -5.71 -6.35
N GLY A 73 -39.33 -6.30 -7.28
CA GLY A 73 -39.72 -6.43 -8.69
C GLY A 73 -40.97 -7.29 -8.95
N ARG A 74 -41.43 -8.04 -7.94
CA ARG A 74 -42.72 -8.76 -8.02
C ARG A 74 -43.92 -7.82 -7.85
N SER A 75 -43.70 -6.61 -7.35
CA SER A 75 -44.75 -5.62 -7.13
C SER A 75 -44.83 -4.66 -8.31
N LEU A 76 -46.02 -4.53 -8.90
CA LEU A 76 -46.30 -3.66 -10.06
C LEU A 76 -45.73 -2.23 -9.94
N PRO A 77 -45.81 -1.56 -8.76
CA PRO A 77 -45.32 -0.18 -8.61
C PRO A 77 -43.81 -0.01 -8.77
N TYR A 78 -43.01 -1.07 -8.58
CA TYR A 78 -41.56 -0.98 -8.45
C TYR A 78 -40.78 -1.59 -9.62
N GLN A 79 -41.47 -2.20 -10.59
CA GLN A 79 -40.83 -2.92 -11.70
C GLN A 79 -39.87 -2.08 -12.53
N GLN A 80 -40.18 -0.81 -12.77
CA GLN A 80 -39.30 0.09 -13.55
C GLN A 80 -38.03 0.48 -12.80
N GLN A 81 -38.07 0.64 -11.48
CA GLN A 81 -36.89 1.07 -10.71
C GLN A 81 -35.90 -0.08 -10.47
N VAL A 82 -36.37 -1.33 -10.45
CA VAL A 82 -35.53 -2.52 -10.22
C VAL A 82 -34.43 -2.68 -11.27
N HIS A 83 -34.65 -2.25 -12.52
CA HIS A 83 -33.64 -2.34 -13.58
C HIS A 83 -32.43 -1.41 -13.31
N THR A 84 -32.66 -0.19 -12.83
CA THR A 84 -31.59 0.76 -12.48
C THR A 84 -30.72 0.26 -11.33
N TYR A 85 -31.28 -0.52 -10.41
CA TYR A 85 -30.53 -1.05 -9.27
C TYR A 85 -29.70 -2.31 -9.61
N GLN A 86 -30.04 -3.03 -10.68
CA GLN A 86 -29.22 -4.16 -11.15
C GLN A 86 -27.84 -3.71 -11.65
N GLU A 87 -27.76 -2.55 -12.31
CA GLU A 87 -26.50 -1.95 -12.76
C GLU A 87 -25.52 -1.68 -11.60
N ILE A 88 -26.04 -1.31 -10.43
CA ILE A 88 -25.23 -1.10 -9.21
C ILE A 88 -24.64 -2.43 -8.72
N THR A 89 -25.42 -3.51 -8.74
CA THR A 89 -24.95 -4.83 -8.31
C THR A 89 -23.86 -5.37 -9.23
N GLU A 90 -23.96 -5.11 -10.54
CA GLU A 90 -22.94 -5.47 -11.53
C GLU A 90 -21.68 -4.62 -11.37
N PHE A 91 -21.81 -3.31 -11.17
CA PHE A 91 -20.69 -2.41 -10.90
C PHE A 91 -19.85 -2.87 -9.68
N LEU A 92 -20.50 -3.28 -8.58
CA LEU A 92 -19.82 -3.77 -7.38
C LEU A 92 -19.00 -5.04 -7.64
N VAL A 93 -19.47 -5.93 -8.51
CA VAL A 93 -18.75 -7.16 -8.87
C VAL A 93 -17.63 -6.88 -9.85
N ASN A 94 -17.87 -6.07 -10.87
CA ASN A 94 -16.89 -5.74 -11.91
C ASN A 94 -15.72 -4.94 -11.34
N SER A 95 -15.98 -3.97 -10.47
CA SER A 95 -14.95 -3.17 -9.80
C SER A 95 -13.96 -4.04 -9.02
N GLY A 96 -14.41 -5.09 -8.32
CA GLY A 96 -13.52 -6.00 -7.60
C GLY A 96 -12.58 -6.79 -8.52
N ARG A 97 -13.07 -7.22 -9.70
CA ARG A 97 -12.25 -7.91 -10.69
C ARG A 97 -11.18 -6.98 -11.28
N GLU A 98 -11.56 -5.76 -11.62
CA GLU A 98 -10.64 -4.77 -12.18
C GLU A 98 -9.57 -4.35 -11.16
N GLU A 99 -9.94 -4.13 -9.90
CA GLU A 99 -9.00 -3.82 -8.82
C GLU A 99 -7.96 -4.95 -8.66
N LYS A 100 -8.39 -6.21 -8.72
CA LYS A 100 -7.51 -7.38 -8.65
C LYS A 100 -6.55 -7.47 -9.85
N GLN A 101 -7.05 -7.21 -11.06
CA GLN A 101 -6.22 -7.20 -12.26
C GLN A 101 -5.16 -6.08 -12.22
N ARG A 102 -5.57 -4.86 -11.84
CA ARG A 102 -4.63 -3.74 -11.65
C ARG A 102 -3.58 -4.05 -10.60
N PHE A 103 -4.00 -4.64 -9.48
CA PHE A 103 -3.08 -5.05 -8.42
C PHE A 103 -2.01 -6.04 -8.92
N GLN A 104 -2.40 -7.07 -9.69
CA GLN A 104 -1.45 -8.02 -10.26
C GLN A 104 -0.43 -7.33 -11.18
N ILE A 105 -0.89 -6.44 -12.05
CA ILE A 105 -0.02 -5.65 -12.94
C ILE A 105 0.96 -4.78 -12.13
N VAL A 106 0.48 -4.13 -11.06
CA VAL A 106 1.32 -3.31 -10.18
C VAL A 106 2.38 -4.18 -9.49
N VAL A 107 2.01 -5.32 -8.92
CA VAL A 107 2.96 -6.22 -8.25
C VAL A 107 4.01 -6.74 -9.24
N GLU A 108 3.61 -7.19 -10.43
CA GLU A 108 4.54 -7.62 -11.48
C GLU A 108 5.54 -6.52 -11.84
N LYS A 109 5.06 -5.28 -12.00
CA LYS A 109 5.91 -4.12 -12.27
C LYS A 109 6.88 -3.83 -11.12
N LEU A 110 6.41 -3.87 -9.87
CA LEU A 110 7.27 -3.64 -8.70
C LEU A 110 8.34 -4.72 -8.54
N LEU A 111 8.03 -5.98 -8.82
CA LEU A 111 9.00 -7.07 -8.76
C LEU A 111 10.18 -6.89 -9.75
N VAL A 112 9.97 -6.16 -10.84
CA VAL A 112 11.01 -5.84 -11.83
C VAL A 112 11.81 -4.59 -11.45
N VAL A 113 11.12 -3.55 -10.97
CA VAL A 113 11.71 -2.20 -10.81
C VAL A 113 12.31 -1.98 -9.42
N SER A 114 11.80 -2.67 -8.40
CA SER A 114 12.16 -2.43 -7.00
C SER A 114 13.09 -3.51 -6.44
N LYS A 115 13.82 -3.16 -5.38
CA LYS A 115 14.51 -4.12 -4.52
C LYS A 115 13.54 -4.59 -3.43
N VAL A 116 13.31 -5.89 -3.37
CA VAL A 116 12.42 -6.49 -2.37
C VAL A 116 13.24 -6.99 -1.19
N ILE A 117 12.92 -6.54 0.03
CA ILE A 117 13.54 -7.03 1.26
C ILE A 117 12.87 -8.36 1.62
N PRO A 118 13.59 -9.50 1.63
CA PRO A 118 13.01 -10.78 1.99
C PRO A 118 12.65 -10.80 3.48
N LEU A 119 11.55 -11.48 3.82
CA LEU A 119 11.19 -11.74 5.21
C LEU A 119 12.09 -12.84 5.77
N THR A 120 12.90 -12.51 6.78
CA THR A 120 13.82 -13.44 7.43
C THR A 120 13.46 -13.68 8.89
N VAL A 121 14.09 -14.67 9.52
CA VAL A 121 13.89 -14.98 10.94
C VAL A 121 14.30 -13.81 11.83
N GLU A 122 15.39 -13.12 11.48
CA GLU A 122 15.90 -11.95 12.21
C GLU A 122 14.89 -10.81 12.20
N ILE A 123 14.26 -10.56 11.05
CA ILE A 123 13.19 -9.57 10.92
C ILE A 123 11.99 -9.93 11.79
N LEU A 124 11.59 -11.21 11.84
CA LEU A 124 10.48 -11.65 12.68
C LEU A 124 10.78 -11.49 14.18
N ILE A 125 12.00 -11.83 14.61
CA ILE A 125 12.43 -11.63 16.01
C ILE A 125 12.42 -10.14 16.35
N ALA A 126 12.99 -9.30 15.50
CA ALA A 126 13.00 -7.84 15.71
C ALA A 126 11.57 -7.27 15.75
N ALA A 127 10.69 -7.72 14.86
CA ALA A 127 9.29 -7.30 14.83
C ALA A 127 8.54 -7.65 16.13
N MET A 128 8.84 -8.79 16.78
CA MET A 128 8.25 -9.11 18.08
C MET A 128 8.71 -8.14 19.18
N GLY A 129 9.97 -7.70 19.14
CA GLY A 129 10.49 -6.66 20.03
C GLY A 129 9.75 -5.35 19.82
N TYR A 130 9.67 -4.87 18.56
CA TYR A 130 9.01 -3.60 18.26
C TYR A 130 7.50 -3.58 18.56
N GLN A 131 6.79 -4.71 18.49
CA GLN A 131 5.40 -4.77 18.96
C GLN A 131 5.28 -4.45 20.45
N SER A 132 6.25 -4.88 21.25
CA SER A 132 6.24 -4.65 22.71
C SER A 132 6.73 -3.25 23.05
N ASP A 133 7.79 -2.81 22.38
CA ASP A 133 8.51 -1.57 22.71
C ASP A 133 7.84 -0.32 22.11
N LEU A 134 7.20 -0.45 20.95
CA LEU A 134 6.61 0.65 20.17
C LEU A 134 5.09 0.53 20.00
N ASP A 135 4.44 -0.47 20.63
CA ASP A 135 3.00 -0.75 20.52
C ASP A 135 2.50 -0.90 19.06
N PHE A 136 3.38 -1.38 18.18
CA PHE A 136 3.03 -1.60 16.79
C PHE A 136 2.06 -2.76 16.61
N THR A 137 1.21 -2.65 15.59
CA THR A 137 0.53 -3.83 15.07
C THR A 137 1.55 -4.83 14.51
N PRO A 138 1.22 -6.13 14.42
CA PRO A 138 2.13 -7.11 13.83
C PRO A 138 2.57 -6.74 12.41
N GLN A 139 1.71 -6.09 11.62
CA GLN A 139 1.98 -5.69 10.23
C GLN A 139 2.99 -4.54 10.20
N ASP A 140 2.73 -3.47 10.95
CA ASP A 140 3.62 -2.30 11.04
C ASP A 140 5.00 -2.69 11.58
N ALA A 141 5.05 -3.59 12.57
CA ALA A 141 6.30 -4.08 13.14
C ALA A 141 7.14 -4.88 12.13
N ILE A 142 6.52 -5.71 11.29
CA ILE A 142 7.23 -6.44 10.23
C ILE A 142 7.78 -5.47 9.18
N VAL A 143 6.98 -4.49 8.77
CA VAL A 143 7.41 -3.46 7.80
C VAL A 143 8.60 -2.67 8.36
N TYR A 144 8.48 -2.17 9.58
CA TYR A 144 9.54 -1.40 10.24
C TYR A 144 10.81 -2.23 10.44
N ALA A 145 10.69 -3.44 10.98
CA ALA A 145 11.83 -4.34 11.17
C ALA A 145 12.54 -4.64 9.85
N SER A 146 11.79 -4.85 8.76
CA SER A 146 12.35 -5.08 7.44
C SER A 146 13.20 -3.88 6.97
N VAL A 147 12.67 -2.66 7.14
CA VAL A 147 13.36 -1.42 6.77
C VAL A 147 14.62 -1.23 7.62
N VAL A 148 14.53 -1.36 8.95
CA VAL A 148 15.68 -1.20 9.86
C VAL A 148 16.77 -2.25 9.58
N GLU A 149 16.38 -3.50 9.32
CA GLU A 149 17.34 -4.57 9.00
C GLU A 149 18.07 -4.31 7.66
N HIS A 150 17.37 -3.77 6.67
CA HIS A 150 18.00 -3.37 5.41
C HIS A 150 18.90 -2.13 5.59
N LEU A 151 18.46 -1.13 6.39
CA LEU A 151 19.25 0.06 6.73
C LEU A 151 20.55 -0.32 7.45
N ASN A 152 20.51 -1.27 8.39
CA ASN A 152 21.70 -1.78 9.09
C ASN A 152 22.76 -2.37 8.16
N LYS A 153 22.34 -2.92 7.02
CA LYS A 153 23.22 -3.51 6.01
C LYS A 153 23.59 -2.52 4.90
N SER A 154 22.92 -1.39 4.85
CA SER A 154 23.11 -0.35 3.85
C SER A 154 24.13 0.67 4.33
N GLY A 155 24.94 1.21 3.40
CA GLY A 155 25.92 2.25 3.73
C GLY A 155 25.28 3.60 4.09
N GLU A 156 26.11 4.60 4.38
CA GLU A 156 25.70 5.95 4.84
C GLU A 156 24.98 6.83 3.80
N GLN A 157 24.43 6.25 2.73
CA GLN A 157 23.71 7.04 1.73
C GLN A 157 22.40 7.60 2.30
N ARG A 158 22.08 8.85 1.93
CA ARG A 158 20.79 9.43 2.27
C ARG A 158 19.65 8.58 1.72
N CYS A 159 18.63 8.38 2.54
CA CYS A 159 17.44 7.64 2.17
C CYS A 159 16.19 8.24 2.81
N CYS A 160 15.03 7.75 2.39
CA CYS A 160 13.77 8.11 3.04
C CYS A 160 12.82 6.93 3.11
N PHE A 161 11.97 6.93 4.11
CA PHE A 161 10.89 5.98 4.28
C PHE A 161 9.55 6.69 4.17
N ILE A 162 8.78 6.34 3.13
CA ILE A 162 7.46 6.91 2.91
C ILE A 162 6.41 5.92 3.40
N ASN A 163 5.71 6.30 4.47
CA ASN A 163 4.76 5.47 5.19
C ASN A 163 3.52 6.31 5.51
N ARG A 164 2.31 5.91 5.10
CA ARG A 164 1.08 6.68 5.33
C ARG A 164 0.51 6.51 6.74
N ASN A 165 0.94 5.52 7.50
CA ASN A 165 0.51 5.26 8.87
C ASN A 165 1.15 6.22 9.88
N SER A 166 0.89 7.53 9.73
CA SER A 166 1.33 8.56 10.68
C SER A 166 0.84 8.32 12.11
N LYS A 167 -0.27 7.60 12.30
CA LYS A 167 -0.81 7.34 13.63
C LYS A 167 0.17 6.56 14.49
N ASP A 168 0.80 5.54 13.91
CA ASP A 168 1.69 4.64 14.65
C ASP A 168 3.17 5.04 14.45
N PHE A 169 3.52 5.65 13.31
CA PHE A 169 4.91 6.00 12.98
C PHE A 169 5.33 7.44 13.30
N ASP A 170 4.41 8.36 13.62
CA ASP A 170 4.74 9.73 14.04
C ASP A 170 5.12 9.76 15.54
N ASN A 171 6.16 9.01 15.87
CA ASN A 171 6.75 8.92 17.21
C ASN A 171 8.20 9.44 17.16
N PRO A 172 8.61 10.36 18.05
CA PRO A 172 10.00 10.82 18.16
C PRO A 172 11.03 9.69 18.23
N ASP A 173 10.75 8.60 18.94
CA ASP A 173 11.66 7.47 19.09
C ASP A 173 11.95 6.78 17.74
N ILE A 174 10.94 6.69 16.88
CA ILE A 174 11.07 6.13 15.53
C ILE A 174 11.87 7.08 14.63
N GLN A 175 11.59 8.37 14.71
CA GLN A 175 12.30 9.40 13.94
C GLN A 175 13.78 9.41 14.31
N GLU A 176 14.10 9.45 15.61
CA GLU A 176 15.47 9.40 16.11
C GLU A 176 16.19 8.10 15.74
N ALA A 177 15.48 6.96 15.75
CA ALA A 177 16.04 5.69 15.33
C ALA A 177 16.40 5.69 13.83
N LEU A 178 15.52 6.23 12.97
CA LEU A 178 15.74 6.29 11.52
C LEU A 178 16.79 7.34 11.14
N ASP A 179 16.87 8.46 11.88
CA ASP A 179 17.85 9.53 11.66
C ASP A 179 19.30 9.02 11.84
N LYS A 180 19.53 8.04 12.73
CA LYS A 180 20.85 7.37 12.87
C LYS A 180 21.34 6.72 11.58
N TYR A 181 20.43 6.39 10.66
CA TYR A 181 20.73 5.82 9.34
C TYR A 181 20.66 6.85 8.21
N ASN A 182 20.58 8.15 8.52
CA ASN A 182 20.27 9.20 7.54
C ASN A 182 18.98 8.90 6.74
N CYS A 183 18.00 8.26 7.38
CA CYS A 183 16.72 7.89 6.79
C CYS A 183 15.62 8.83 7.28
N ARG A 184 15.09 9.66 6.38
CA ARG A 184 13.99 10.57 6.71
C ARG A 184 12.63 9.88 6.54
N ILE A 185 11.79 9.88 7.57
CA ILE A 185 10.40 9.40 7.45
C ILE A 185 9.47 10.49 6.90
N LEU A 186 8.53 10.11 6.02
CA LEU A 186 7.60 11.00 5.33
C LEU A 186 6.21 10.36 5.30
N PHE A 187 5.18 11.10 5.72
CA PHE A 187 3.83 10.54 5.90
C PHE A 187 2.88 10.64 4.69
N LYS A 188 3.38 11.20 3.58
CA LYS A 188 2.65 11.34 2.33
C LYS A 188 3.59 11.15 1.13
N PHE A 189 3.09 10.54 0.07
CA PHE A 189 3.82 10.29 -1.17
C PHE A 189 4.12 11.56 -1.96
N ASP A 190 3.25 12.57 -1.91
CA ASP A 190 3.51 13.88 -2.52
C ASP A 190 4.69 14.61 -1.84
N ALA A 191 4.71 14.62 -0.50
CA ALA A 191 5.81 15.13 0.30
C ALA A 191 7.10 14.30 0.06
N GLY A 192 6.96 12.97 -0.02
CA GLY A 192 8.01 12.03 -0.41
C GLY A 192 8.65 12.39 -1.74
N PHE A 193 7.83 12.54 -2.77
CA PHE A 193 8.25 12.91 -4.12
C PHE A 193 8.93 14.29 -4.15
N GLY A 194 8.36 15.29 -3.47
CA GLY A 194 8.97 16.62 -3.37
C GLY A 194 10.34 16.60 -2.70
N TYR A 195 10.49 15.83 -1.62
CA TYR A 195 11.77 15.62 -0.95
C TYR A 195 12.80 14.99 -1.89
N ILE A 196 12.41 13.92 -2.59
CA ILE A 196 13.29 13.20 -3.52
C ILE A 196 13.73 14.12 -4.67
N LYS A 197 12.81 14.86 -5.30
CA LYS A 197 13.13 15.82 -6.37
C LYS A 197 14.23 16.80 -5.95
N ASN A 198 14.11 17.35 -4.74
CA ASN A 198 15.11 18.27 -4.19
C ASN A 198 16.47 17.59 -3.96
N GLN A 199 16.50 16.31 -3.58
CA GLN A 199 17.75 15.58 -3.38
C GLN A 199 18.45 15.20 -4.69
N ILE A 200 17.69 14.85 -5.73
CA ILE A 200 18.26 14.41 -7.03
C ILE A 200 18.40 15.54 -8.06
N GLY A 201 17.99 16.76 -7.72
CA GLY A 201 18.18 17.96 -8.55
C GLY A 201 17.30 18.04 -9.79
N ILE A 202 16.10 17.43 -9.76
CA ILE A 202 15.13 17.52 -10.88
C ILE A 202 14.16 18.66 -10.56
N VAL A 203 14.24 19.75 -11.32
CA VAL A 203 13.31 20.90 -11.28
C VAL A 203 12.06 20.58 -12.09
#